data_AF-A0A7S0NCX5-F1
#
_entry.id   AF-A0A7S0NCX5-F1
#
_cell.length_a   1.000
_cell.length_b   1.000
_cell.length_c   1.000
_cell.angle_alpha   90.00
_cell.angle_beta   90.00
_cell.angle_gamma   90.00
#
_symmetry.space_group_name_H-M   'P 1'
#
loop_
_entity.id
_entity.type
_entity.pdbx_description
1 polymer ?
#
loop_
_entity_poly.entity_id
_entity_poly.type
_entity_poly.pdbx_seq_one_letter_code
_entity_poly.pdbx_strand_id
1 'polypeptide(L)'
;SMRVVAAASGAVEEEMARRFERKELVGTGILVGRMTAQRDTVLFFIPTPDMGDEKGTWSSVDESWIFEHAVEVQRMLPGGLMVMGIYFFCPTDQVGAKANVAFSTLRRLAKVQSSICFLDQQDEMENGAERLFFHMCSKTRKSTCKAYNVKDTSKGSHPAELKLQGDVFNGFFGVNSSFHFSLSINIPRVEEGTVNHSKISGLIKEKVREKLACISTCISTIDEALVGSEPLAGGGGKGGKG
;
A
#
# COMPACT_ATOMS: atom_id res chain seq x y z
N SER A 1 17.88 17.38 -4.54
CA SER A 1 16.77 17.68 -5.46
C SER A 1 15.46 17.47 -4.72
N MET A 2 14.45 18.31 -4.89
CA MET A 2 13.14 18.16 -4.26
C MET A 2 12.30 17.17 -5.08
N ARG A 3 11.79 16.10 -4.46
CA ARG A 3 10.97 15.10 -5.15
C ARG A 3 9.54 15.62 -5.29
N VAL A 4 8.95 15.51 -6.47
CA VAL A 4 7.57 15.95 -6.74
C VAL A 4 6.69 14.73 -6.91
N VAL A 5 5.62 14.66 -6.13
CA VAL A 5 4.66 13.57 -6.11
C VAL A 5 3.29 14.14 -6.48
N ALA A 6 2.65 13.59 -7.50
CA ALA A 6 1.28 13.99 -7.81
C ALA A 6 0.32 13.39 -6.78
N ALA A 7 -0.73 14.10 -6.41
CA ALA A 7 -1.81 13.57 -5.58
C ALA A 7 -3.16 13.79 -6.26
N ALA A 8 -4.07 12.82 -6.09
CA ALA A 8 -5.45 12.96 -6.51
C ALA A 8 -6.06 14.23 -5.90
N SER A 9 -6.71 15.02 -6.76
CA SER A 9 -7.37 16.25 -6.34
C SER A 9 -8.35 15.94 -5.21
N GLY A 10 -8.25 16.69 -4.12
CA GLY A 10 -9.13 16.52 -2.95
C GLY A 10 -8.71 15.42 -1.99
N ALA A 11 -7.79 14.50 -2.33
CA ALA A 11 -7.48 13.37 -1.45
C ALA A 11 -6.89 13.79 -0.10
N VAL A 12 -6.09 14.86 -0.08
CA VAL A 12 -5.57 15.45 1.17
C VAL A 12 -6.65 16.26 1.87
N GLU A 13 -7.36 17.10 1.11
CA GLU A 13 -8.37 18.01 1.63
C GLU A 13 -9.53 17.27 2.27
N GLU A 14 -10.02 16.20 1.64
CA GLU A 14 -11.13 15.36 2.11
C GLU A 14 -10.76 14.61 3.38
N GLU A 15 -9.58 13.99 3.43
CA GLU A 15 -9.13 13.29 4.64
C GLU A 15 -8.90 14.29 5.78
N MET A 16 -8.28 15.43 5.48
CA MET A 16 -8.10 16.49 6.48
C MET A 16 -9.45 17.00 6.98
N ALA A 17 -10.40 17.32 6.09
CA ALA A 17 -11.74 17.78 6.44
C ALA A 17 -12.49 16.76 7.30
N ARG A 18 -12.46 15.48 6.92
CA ARG A 18 -13.06 14.37 7.69
C ARG A 18 -12.54 14.31 9.12
N ARG A 19 -11.23 14.45 9.32
CA ARG A 19 -10.62 14.45 10.66
C ARG A 19 -11.01 15.69 11.48
N PHE A 20 -11.10 16.85 10.85
CA PHE A 20 -11.61 18.07 11.50
C PHE A 20 -13.08 17.93 11.92
N GLU A 21 -13.93 17.34 11.08
CA GLU A 21 -15.34 17.09 11.39
C GLU A 21 -15.50 16.14 12.59
N ARG A 22 -14.63 15.12 12.68
CA ARG A 22 -14.56 14.20 13.81
C ARG A 22 -13.92 14.79 15.07
N LYS A 23 -13.44 16.04 15.00
CA LYS A 23 -12.71 16.73 16.08
C LYS A 23 -11.50 15.95 16.57
N GLU A 24 -10.88 15.20 15.66
CA GLU A 24 -9.63 14.52 15.97
C GLU A 24 -8.52 15.55 16.11
N LEU A 25 -7.62 15.33 17.07
CA LEU A 25 -6.41 16.14 17.23
C LEU A 25 -5.16 15.40 16.80
N VAL A 26 -5.23 14.08 16.81
CA VAL A 26 -4.14 13.18 16.46
C VAL A 26 -4.68 12.02 15.63
N GLY A 27 -3.82 11.48 14.78
CA GLY A 27 -4.11 10.28 14.02
C GLY A 27 -2.97 9.89 13.09
N THR A 28 -3.05 8.69 12.56
CA THR A 28 -2.09 8.17 11.59
C THR A 28 -2.84 7.52 10.43
N GLY A 29 -2.12 7.28 9.35
CA GLY A 29 -2.62 6.50 8.23
C GLY A 29 -1.53 6.26 7.21
N ILE A 30 -1.94 5.76 6.06
CA ILE A 30 -1.06 5.33 4.99
C ILE A 30 -1.40 6.04 3.69
N LEU A 31 -0.38 6.20 2.83
CA LEU A 31 -0.53 6.73 1.48
C LEU A 31 -0.50 5.56 0.51
N VAL A 32 -1.52 5.45 -0.32
CA VAL A 32 -1.61 4.43 -1.39
C VAL A 32 -1.51 5.12 -2.74
N GLY A 33 -0.77 4.51 -3.65
CA GLY A 33 -0.66 5.00 -5.01
C GLY A 33 0.31 4.17 -5.85
N ARG A 34 0.95 4.82 -6.83
CA ARG A 34 1.89 4.20 -7.76
C ARG A 34 3.21 4.96 -7.74
N MET A 35 4.32 4.23 -7.66
CA MET A 35 5.67 4.76 -7.89
C MET A 35 6.15 4.26 -9.26
N THR A 36 6.65 5.16 -10.10
CA THR A 36 7.26 4.82 -11.40
C THR A 36 8.49 5.68 -11.62
N ALA A 37 9.32 5.30 -12.61
CA ALA A 37 10.54 6.04 -12.95
C ALA A 37 10.28 7.49 -13.37
N GLN A 38 9.09 7.73 -13.92
CA GLN A 38 8.72 9.04 -14.47
C GLN A 38 7.90 9.87 -13.48
N ARG A 39 7.00 9.23 -12.72
CA ARG A 39 6.02 9.93 -11.90
C ARG A 39 5.46 9.09 -10.76
N ASP A 40 5.64 9.61 -9.56
CA ASP A 40 4.94 9.13 -8.38
C ASP A 40 3.56 9.77 -8.26
N THR A 41 2.57 8.96 -7.91
CA THR A 41 1.18 9.40 -7.78
C THR A 41 0.55 8.79 -6.54
N VAL A 42 0.13 9.63 -5.58
CA VAL A 42 -0.69 9.25 -4.43
C VAL A 42 -2.16 9.36 -4.82
N LEU A 43 -2.90 8.28 -4.63
CA LEU A 43 -4.33 8.21 -4.94
C LEU A 43 -5.18 8.34 -3.69
N PHE A 44 -4.77 7.68 -2.60
CA PHE A 44 -5.59 7.58 -1.40
C PHE A 44 -4.79 7.85 -0.13
N PHE A 45 -5.46 8.51 0.82
CA PHE A 45 -5.06 8.60 2.22
C PHE A 45 -5.99 7.70 3.01
N ILE A 46 -5.45 6.62 3.57
CA ILE A 46 -6.25 5.63 4.30
C ILE A 46 -5.92 5.78 5.79
N PRO A 47 -6.89 6.15 6.65
CA PRO A 47 -6.66 6.27 8.08
C PRO A 47 -6.36 4.90 8.71
N THR A 48 -5.36 4.87 9.58
CA THR A 48 -5.12 3.71 10.45
C THR A 48 -6.33 3.56 11.37
N PRO A 49 -6.86 2.33 11.58
CA PRO A 49 -7.98 2.12 12.49
C PRO A 49 -7.61 2.52 13.94
N ASP A 50 -8.63 2.89 14.73
CA ASP A 50 -8.44 3.19 16.14
C ASP A 50 -8.15 1.92 16.95
N MET A 51 -7.13 1.96 17.82
CA MET A 51 -6.73 0.86 18.71
C MET A 51 -7.69 0.60 19.88
N GLY A 52 -8.93 1.10 19.83
CA GLY A 52 -9.88 0.98 20.94
C GLY A 52 -9.66 2.03 22.04
N ASP A 53 -9.70 1.60 23.31
CA ASP A 53 -10.04 2.43 24.49
C ASP A 53 -9.08 3.59 24.79
N GLU A 54 -7.84 3.56 24.31
CA GLU A 54 -6.88 4.68 24.39
C GLU A 54 -7.07 5.67 23.23
N LYS A 55 -8.23 6.33 23.22
CA LYS A 55 -8.62 7.29 22.19
C LYS A 55 -7.60 8.43 22.05
N GLY A 56 -7.09 8.62 20.83
CA GLY A 56 -6.68 9.94 20.34
C GLY A 56 -5.60 10.67 21.14
N THR A 57 -4.64 9.96 21.75
CA THR A 57 -3.45 10.59 22.34
C THR A 57 -2.22 10.34 21.47
N TRP A 58 -1.38 11.36 21.30
CA TRP A 58 -0.15 11.21 20.50
C TRP A 58 0.82 10.18 21.08
N SER A 59 0.73 9.93 22.39
CA SER A 59 1.51 8.92 23.10
C SER A 59 1.23 7.50 22.63
N SER A 60 -0.04 7.16 22.33
CA SER A 60 -0.47 5.80 21.95
C SER A 60 -0.14 5.43 20.51
N VAL A 61 0.47 6.33 19.73
CA VAL A 61 0.98 6.02 18.40
C VAL A 61 2.04 4.93 18.49
N ASP A 62 1.67 3.73 18.03
CA ASP A 62 2.49 2.52 18.01
C ASP A 62 2.99 2.19 16.60
N GLU A 63 4.24 1.76 16.51
CA GLU A 63 4.88 1.38 15.25
C GLU A 63 4.27 0.10 14.67
N SER A 64 4.03 -0.90 15.51
CA SER A 64 3.59 -2.23 15.07
C SER A 64 2.19 -2.16 14.47
N TRP A 65 1.30 -1.34 15.05
CA TRP A 65 -0.04 -1.13 14.53
C TRP A 65 -0.08 -0.48 13.16
N ILE A 66 0.67 0.61 12.97
CA ILE A 66 0.74 1.29 11.66
C ILE A 66 1.33 0.33 10.63
N PHE A 67 2.36 -0.42 11.01
CA PHE A 67 3.00 -1.40 10.16
C PHE A 67 2.05 -2.55 9.77
N GLU A 68 1.32 -3.13 10.73
CA GLU A 68 0.34 -4.20 10.49
C GLU A 68 -0.76 -3.72 9.54
N HIS A 69 -1.34 -2.55 9.80
CA HIS A 69 -2.33 -1.94 8.92
C HIS A 69 -1.78 -1.70 7.51
N ALA A 70 -0.55 -1.19 7.38
CA ALA A 70 0.08 -0.98 6.08
C ALA A 70 0.31 -2.30 5.31
N VAL A 71 0.70 -3.38 6.01
CA VAL A 71 0.89 -4.71 5.40
C VAL A 71 -0.45 -5.29 4.94
N GLU A 72 -1.50 -5.15 5.75
CA GLU A 72 -2.84 -5.60 5.39
C GLU A 72 -3.35 -4.88 4.15
N VAL A 73 -3.26 -3.55 4.13
CA VAL A 73 -3.66 -2.78 2.95
C VAL A 73 -2.82 -3.17 1.74
N GLN A 74 -1.50 -3.31 1.88
CA GLN A 74 -0.65 -3.73 0.76
C GLN A 74 -1.08 -5.07 0.15
N ARG A 75 -1.54 -6.03 0.96
CA ARG A 75 -2.06 -7.33 0.48
C ARG A 75 -3.41 -7.22 -0.23
N MET A 76 -4.19 -6.18 0.10
CA MET A 76 -5.48 -5.91 -0.53
C MET A 76 -5.37 -5.08 -1.80
N LEU A 77 -4.22 -4.44 -2.05
CA LEU A 77 -4.02 -3.64 -3.25
C LEU A 77 -3.89 -4.54 -4.50
N PRO A 78 -4.58 -4.21 -5.59
CA PRO A 78 -4.35 -4.85 -6.88
C PRO A 78 -2.94 -4.54 -7.38
N GLY A 79 -2.47 -5.35 -8.34
CA GLY A 79 -1.18 -5.11 -9.01
C GLY A 79 -1.09 -3.69 -9.58
N GLY A 80 0.10 -3.09 -9.52
CA GLY A 80 0.34 -1.71 -9.97
C GLY A 80 0.05 -0.61 -8.93
N LEU A 81 -0.51 -0.97 -7.76
CA LEU A 81 -0.62 -0.09 -6.60
C LEU A 81 0.24 -0.59 -5.43
N MET A 82 0.71 0.35 -4.62
CA MET A 82 1.44 0.05 -3.41
C MET A 82 1.20 1.07 -2.30
N VAL A 83 1.49 0.67 -1.07
CA VAL A 83 1.62 1.60 0.05
C VAL A 83 2.92 2.39 -0.12
N MET A 84 2.79 3.65 -0.50
CA MET A 84 3.90 4.56 -0.80
C MET A 84 4.54 5.15 0.46
N GLY A 85 3.80 5.17 1.57
CA GLY A 85 4.22 5.85 2.78
C GLY A 85 3.20 5.86 3.88
N ILE A 86 3.47 6.65 4.91
CA ILE A 86 2.58 6.90 6.05
C ILE A 86 2.34 8.38 6.25
N TYR A 87 1.24 8.73 6.90
CA TYR A 87 0.98 10.09 7.32
C TYR A 87 0.67 10.18 8.81
N PHE A 88 1.01 11.35 9.37
CA PHE A 88 0.65 11.78 10.71
C PHE A 88 -0.27 12.99 10.63
N PHE A 89 -1.40 12.93 11.33
CA PHE A 89 -2.27 14.06 11.59
C PHE A 89 -2.06 14.48 13.04
N CYS A 90 -1.37 15.58 13.30
CA CYS A 90 -1.08 16.04 14.67
C CYS A 90 -0.59 17.49 14.67
N PRO A 91 -0.52 18.17 15.83
CA PRO A 91 0.14 19.47 15.93
C PRO A 91 1.61 19.42 15.49
N THR A 92 2.09 20.45 14.80
CA THR A 92 3.46 20.47 14.23
C THR A 92 4.54 20.32 15.29
N ASP A 93 4.32 20.82 16.50
CA ASP A 93 5.20 20.68 17.65
C ASP A 93 5.35 19.24 18.15
N GLN A 94 4.40 18.36 17.81
CA GLN A 94 4.40 16.96 18.25
C GLN A 94 5.01 15.99 17.22
N VAL A 95 5.09 16.38 15.95
CA VAL A 95 5.56 15.48 14.87
C VAL A 95 6.95 14.92 15.15
N GLY A 96 7.85 15.74 15.72
CA GLY A 96 9.23 15.36 16.02
C GLY A 96 9.34 14.25 17.08
N ALA A 97 8.41 14.20 18.04
CA ALA A 97 8.43 13.22 19.13
C ALA A 97 8.24 11.77 18.66
N LYS A 98 7.65 11.57 17.47
CA LYS A 98 7.41 10.25 16.87
C LYS A 98 8.11 10.08 15.51
N ALA A 99 9.11 10.92 15.19
CA ALA A 99 9.86 10.81 13.94
C ALA A 99 10.56 9.45 13.78
N ASN A 100 11.07 8.88 14.87
CA ASN A 100 11.70 7.56 14.85
C ASN A 100 10.67 6.45 14.54
N VAL A 101 9.46 6.53 15.10
CA VAL A 101 8.36 5.59 14.82
C VAL A 101 7.99 5.63 13.34
N ALA A 102 7.90 6.83 12.75
CA ALA A 102 7.64 6.97 11.33
C ALA A 102 8.73 6.29 10.49
N PHE A 103 10.00 6.57 10.81
CA PHE A 103 11.13 6.03 10.06
C PHE A 103 11.26 4.50 10.17
N SER A 104 11.13 3.94 11.37
CA SER A 104 11.19 2.49 11.59
C SER A 104 10.03 1.77 10.90
N THR A 105 8.82 2.33 10.95
CA THR A 105 7.65 1.82 10.21
C THR A 105 7.91 1.76 8.72
N LEU A 106 8.37 2.86 8.11
CA LEU A 106 8.64 2.93 6.67
C LEU A 106 9.72 1.93 6.24
N ARG A 107 10.77 1.75 7.05
CA ARG A 107 11.84 0.79 6.78
C ARG A 107 11.34 -0.65 6.84
N ARG A 108 10.57 -1.01 7.88
CA ARG A 108 9.96 -2.34 8.01
C ARG A 108 9.02 -2.62 6.84
N LEU A 109 8.18 -1.65 6.49
CA LEU A 109 7.24 -1.76 5.38
C LEU A 109 7.98 -2.05 4.07
N ALA A 110 9.03 -1.28 3.75
CA ALA A 110 9.80 -1.48 2.53
C ALA A 110 10.44 -2.89 2.45
N LYS A 111 10.90 -3.44 3.58
CA LYS A 111 11.46 -4.80 3.65
C LYS A 111 10.41 -5.89 3.40
N VAL A 112 9.17 -5.68 3.82
CA VAL A 112 8.09 -6.66 3.60
C VAL A 112 7.49 -6.51 2.21
N GLN A 113 7.41 -5.29 1.68
CA GLN A 113 6.89 -5.03 0.34
C GLN A 113 7.62 -5.83 -0.73
N SER A 114 8.93 -6.02 -0.63
CA SER A 114 9.68 -6.86 -1.59
C SER A 114 9.25 -8.33 -1.62
N SER A 115 8.45 -8.81 -0.66
CA SER A 115 7.90 -10.18 -0.64
C SER A 115 6.40 -10.27 -0.87
N ILE A 116 5.67 -9.14 -0.86
CA ILE A 116 4.21 -9.12 -1.00
C ILE A 116 3.69 -8.20 -2.10
N CYS A 117 4.53 -7.30 -2.62
CA CYS A 117 4.20 -6.49 -3.79
C CYS A 117 4.46 -7.29 -5.06
N PHE A 118 3.48 -7.30 -5.95
CA PHE A 118 3.62 -7.84 -7.31
C PHE A 118 3.97 -6.71 -8.29
N LEU A 119 4.98 -5.90 -7.94
CA LEU A 119 5.51 -4.88 -8.83
C LEU A 119 6.52 -5.50 -9.79
N ASP A 120 6.64 -4.93 -11.00
CA ASP A 120 7.70 -5.32 -11.91
C ASP A 120 9.06 -5.03 -11.24
N GLN A 121 10.01 -5.97 -11.37
CA GLN A 121 11.32 -5.88 -10.73
C GLN A 121 12.08 -4.62 -11.17
N GLN A 122 11.81 -4.15 -12.40
CA GLN A 122 12.42 -2.94 -12.94
C GLN A 122 11.93 -1.66 -12.22
N ASP A 123 10.64 -1.58 -11.86
CA ASP A 123 10.07 -0.43 -11.14
C ASP A 123 10.57 -0.35 -9.68
N GLU A 124 10.76 -1.50 -9.02
CA GLU A 124 11.34 -1.54 -7.66
C GLU A 124 12.83 -1.17 -7.63
N MET A 125 13.59 -1.50 -8.68
CA MET A 125 15.02 -1.18 -8.75
C MET A 125 15.29 0.31 -8.90
N GLU A 126 14.51 1.02 -9.71
CA GLU A 126 14.71 2.45 -9.97
C GLU A 126 14.12 3.35 -8.86
N ASN A 127 12.96 3.00 -8.29
CA ASN A 127 12.24 3.90 -7.36
C ASN A 127 11.94 3.31 -5.98
N GLY A 128 12.13 2.01 -5.79
CA GLY A 128 11.65 1.26 -4.62
C GLY A 128 12.40 1.56 -3.31
N ALA A 129 13.45 2.39 -3.33
CA ALA A 129 14.22 2.74 -2.13
C ALA A 129 13.58 3.85 -1.28
N GLU A 130 12.70 4.65 -1.83
CA GLU A 130 12.17 5.80 -1.10
C GLU A 130 10.73 5.59 -0.64
N ARG A 131 10.40 6.11 0.55
CA ARG A 131 9.05 6.10 1.10
C ARG A 131 8.65 7.49 1.57
N LEU A 132 7.36 7.79 1.45
CA LEU A 132 6.81 9.10 1.79
C LEU A 132 6.40 9.15 3.26
N PHE A 133 6.72 10.26 3.89
CA PHE A 133 6.16 10.67 5.16
C PHE A 133 5.39 11.96 4.92
N PHE A 134 4.11 11.96 5.27
CA PHE A 134 3.26 13.13 5.14
C PHE A 134 2.79 13.59 6.52
N HIS A 135 2.83 14.89 6.77
CA HIS A 135 2.32 15.46 8.01
C HIS A 135 1.20 16.43 7.69
N MET A 136 0.08 16.30 8.39
CA MET A 136 -1.06 17.20 8.35
C MET A 136 -1.21 17.85 9.73
N CYS A 137 -1.09 19.18 9.78
CA CYS A 137 -1.21 19.91 11.02
C CYS A 137 -2.67 20.04 11.46
N SER A 138 -3.03 19.39 12.56
CA SER A 138 -4.39 19.44 13.12
C SER A 138 -4.81 20.82 13.66
N LYS A 139 -3.87 21.77 13.79
CA LYS A 139 -4.15 23.15 14.22
C LYS A 139 -4.25 24.14 13.05
N THR A 140 -3.37 24.00 12.05
CA THR A 140 -3.19 25.04 11.02
C THR A 140 -3.65 24.63 9.62
N ARG A 141 -4.05 23.36 9.43
CA ARG A 141 -4.36 22.77 8.11
C ARG A 141 -3.21 22.78 7.11
N LYS A 142 -2.01 23.19 7.53
CA LYS A 142 -0.81 23.08 6.72
C LYS A 142 -0.35 21.63 6.65
N SER A 143 0.13 21.21 5.49
CA SER A 143 0.76 19.91 5.30
C SER A 143 2.23 20.04 4.94
N THR A 144 3.01 19.00 5.22
CA THR A 144 4.39 18.85 4.74
C THR A 144 4.61 17.42 4.24
N CYS A 145 5.49 17.25 3.26
CA CYS A 145 5.87 15.95 2.76
C CYS A 145 7.40 15.79 2.78
N LYS A 146 7.85 14.60 3.12
CA LYS A 146 9.26 14.21 3.12
C LYS A 146 9.40 12.85 2.45
N ALA A 147 10.49 12.66 1.73
CA ALA A 147 10.89 11.35 1.24
C ALA A 147 12.06 10.82 2.09
N TYR A 148 11.99 9.53 2.41
CA TYR A 148 12.98 8.82 3.19
C TYR A 148 13.57 7.70 2.34
N ASN A 149 14.90 7.67 2.21
CA ASN A 149 15.56 6.54 1.60
C ASN A 149 15.67 5.40 2.64
N VAL A 150 14.93 4.32 2.44
CA VAL A 150 14.87 3.16 3.35
C VAL A 150 16.07 2.21 3.18
N LYS A 151 16.82 2.34 2.07
CA LYS A 151 18.05 1.55 1.81
C LYS A 151 19.29 2.25 2.38
N ASP A 152 19.33 3.58 2.35
CA ASP A 152 20.44 4.39 2.82
C ASP A 152 20.03 5.28 4.01
N THR A 153 20.20 4.75 5.22
CA THR A 153 19.82 5.44 6.45
C THR A 153 20.73 6.63 6.78
N SER A 154 21.86 6.80 6.09
CA SER A 154 22.80 7.90 6.33
C SER A 154 22.31 9.22 5.75
N LYS A 155 21.51 9.16 4.68
CA LYS A 155 21.00 10.33 3.96
C LYS A 155 19.76 10.96 4.60
N GLY A 156 19.21 10.34 5.64
CA GLY A 156 18.05 10.86 6.37
C GLY A 156 16.82 11.04 5.47
N SER A 157 16.06 12.11 5.71
CA SER A 157 14.96 12.53 4.85
C SER A 157 15.29 13.79 4.08
N HIS A 158 14.66 13.96 2.92
CA HIS A 158 14.68 15.20 2.18
C HIS A 158 13.26 15.71 1.90
N PRO A 159 13.09 17.02 1.67
CA PRO A 159 11.79 17.58 1.31
C PRO A 159 11.22 16.91 0.04
N ALA A 160 9.92 16.68 0.07
CA ALA A 160 9.11 16.29 -1.07
C ALA A 160 7.92 17.25 -1.19
N GLU A 161 7.45 17.44 -2.41
CA GLU A 161 6.31 18.30 -2.72
C GLU A 161 5.16 17.43 -3.23
N LEU A 162 4.02 17.51 -2.57
CA LEU A 162 2.80 16.87 -3.02
C LEU A 162 2.00 17.87 -3.87
N LYS A 163 1.96 17.67 -5.19
CA LYS A 163 1.21 18.51 -6.12
C LYS A 163 -0.15 17.90 -6.40
N LEU A 164 -1.19 18.60 -5.97
CA LEU A 164 -2.56 18.23 -6.29
C LEU A 164 -2.78 18.39 -7.78
N GLN A 165 -3.20 17.32 -8.43
CA GLN A 165 -3.55 17.32 -9.85
C GLN A 165 -4.93 16.67 -9.99
N GLY A 166 -5.71 17.17 -10.96
CA GLY A 166 -7.08 16.69 -11.20
C GLY A 166 -7.12 15.21 -11.54
N ASP A 167 -6.85 14.90 -12.81
CA ASP A 167 -6.95 13.54 -13.30
C ASP A 167 -5.62 12.79 -13.13
N VAL A 168 -5.37 12.32 -11.92
CA VAL A 168 -4.26 11.40 -11.63
C VAL A 168 -4.59 9.94 -11.93
N PHE A 169 -5.86 9.66 -12.23
CA PHE A 169 -6.32 8.34 -12.65
C PHE A 169 -6.07 8.11 -14.15
N ASN A 170 -5.80 9.17 -14.92
CA ASN A 170 -5.34 9.05 -16.29
C ASN A 170 -4.08 8.17 -16.38
N GLY A 171 -4.20 7.02 -17.05
CA GLY A 171 -3.16 5.99 -17.12
C GLY A 171 -3.30 4.84 -16.11
N PHE A 172 -4.41 4.80 -15.36
CA PHE A 172 -4.92 3.60 -14.71
C PHE A 172 -6.04 3.01 -15.57
N PHE A 173 -6.05 1.69 -15.69
CA PHE A 173 -7.12 0.95 -16.34
C PHE A 173 -7.97 0.28 -15.27
N GLY A 174 -9.29 0.35 -15.42
CA GLY A 174 -10.22 -0.38 -14.56
C GLY A 174 -10.15 -1.86 -14.89
N VAL A 175 -9.70 -2.69 -13.95
CA VAL A 175 -9.73 -4.15 -14.12
C VAL A 175 -10.86 -4.72 -13.28
N ASN A 176 -11.80 -5.39 -13.93
CA ASN A 176 -12.88 -6.11 -13.27
C ASN A 176 -12.69 -7.61 -13.50
N SER A 177 -12.48 -8.34 -12.41
CA SER A 177 -12.27 -9.79 -12.40
C SER A 177 -13.19 -10.40 -11.36
N SER A 178 -13.97 -11.40 -11.78
CA SER A 178 -14.83 -12.16 -10.88
C SER A 178 -14.27 -13.56 -10.66
N PHE A 179 -14.01 -13.91 -9.41
CA PHE A 179 -13.56 -15.24 -9.03
C PHE A 179 -14.54 -15.87 -8.05
N HIS A 180 -15.19 -16.96 -8.48
CA HIS A 180 -16.05 -17.73 -7.60
C HIS A 180 -15.22 -18.75 -6.81
N PHE A 181 -15.03 -18.50 -5.52
CA PHE A 181 -14.28 -19.36 -4.62
C PHE A 181 -15.24 -20.19 -3.75
N SER A 182 -15.14 -21.52 -3.84
CA SER A 182 -15.78 -22.43 -2.89
C SER A 182 -14.75 -23.46 -2.44
N LEU A 183 -14.54 -23.55 -1.13
CA LEU A 183 -13.55 -24.43 -0.52
C LEU A 183 -14.18 -25.28 0.58
N SER A 184 -14.15 -26.60 0.40
CA SER A 184 -14.54 -27.57 1.42
C SER A 184 -13.27 -28.16 2.05
N ILE A 185 -13.09 -27.94 3.35
CA ILE A 185 -11.95 -28.47 4.10
C ILE A 185 -12.47 -29.51 5.10
N ASN A 186 -12.09 -30.76 4.91
CA ASN A 186 -12.37 -31.81 5.89
C ASN A 186 -11.34 -31.71 7.01
N ILE A 187 -11.78 -31.26 8.20
CA ILE A 187 -10.92 -31.22 9.38
C ILE A 187 -10.97 -32.59 10.04
N PRO A 188 -9.84 -33.33 10.12
CA PRO A 188 -9.82 -34.63 10.78
C PRO A 188 -10.13 -34.46 12.27
N ARG A 189 -11.01 -35.31 12.81
CA ARG A 189 -11.34 -35.33 14.24
C ARG A 189 -10.06 -35.65 15.03
N VAL A 190 -9.64 -34.72 15.86
CA VAL A 190 -8.51 -34.89 16.76
C VAL A 190 -9.06 -35.34 18.12
N GLU A 191 -8.47 -36.37 18.71
CA GLU A 191 -8.76 -36.74 20.11
C GLU A 191 -8.33 -35.61 21.06
N GLU A 192 -9.00 -35.48 22.21
CA GLU A 192 -8.67 -34.45 23.21
C GLU A 192 -7.19 -34.54 23.63
N GLY A 193 -6.41 -33.51 23.33
CA GLY A 193 -5.03 -33.36 23.80
C GLY A 193 -3.92 -33.24 22.73
N THR A 194 -4.20 -33.48 21.44
CA THR A 194 -3.15 -33.50 20.39
C THR A 194 -3.54 -32.78 19.11
N VAL A 195 -4.04 -31.54 19.21
CA VAL A 195 -4.30 -30.71 18.01
C VAL A 195 -2.98 -30.36 17.32
N ASN A 196 -2.68 -31.10 16.24
CA ASN A 196 -1.52 -30.81 15.41
C ASN A 196 -1.82 -29.63 14.47
N HIS A 197 -1.63 -28.42 14.98
CA HIS A 197 -1.80 -27.16 14.24
C HIS A 197 -1.03 -27.14 12.91
N SER A 198 0.15 -27.78 12.85
CA SER A 198 0.95 -27.85 11.61
C SER A 198 0.26 -28.67 10.52
N LYS A 199 -0.43 -29.77 10.89
CA LYS A 199 -1.16 -30.64 9.96
C LYS A 199 -2.40 -29.93 9.41
N ILE A 200 -3.14 -29.23 10.26
CA ILE A 200 -4.31 -28.44 9.85
C ILE A 200 -3.87 -27.28 8.94
N SER A 201 -2.82 -26.55 9.32
CA SER A 201 -2.25 -25.49 8.47
C SER A 201 -1.80 -26.02 7.11
N GLY A 202 -1.18 -27.21 7.07
CA GLY A 202 -0.80 -27.89 5.84
C GLY A 202 -2.00 -28.17 4.93
N LEU A 203 -3.07 -28.76 5.48
CA LEU A 203 -4.30 -29.06 4.73
C LEU A 203 -4.95 -27.80 4.17
N ILE A 204 -5.04 -26.72 4.96
CA ILE A 204 -5.59 -25.44 4.51
C ILE A 204 -4.73 -24.88 3.37
N LYS A 205 -3.40 -24.83 3.54
CA LYS A 205 -2.47 -24.30 2.53
C LYS A 205 -2.54 -25.08 1.22
N GLU A 206 -2.61 -26.40 1.29
CA GLU A 206 -2.74 -27.27 0.11
C GLU A 206 -4.05 -26.98 -0.63
N LYS A 207 -5.18 -26.96 0.09
CA LYS A 207 -6.50 -26.73 -0.48
C LYS A 207 -6.66 -25.33 -1.06
N VAL A 208 -6.14 -24.31 -0.38
CA VAL A 208 -6.08 -22.94 -0.90
C VAL A 208 -5.24 -22.90 -2.18
N ARG A 209 -4.06 -23.52 -2.20
CA ARG A 209 -3.19 -23.55 -3.39
C ARG A 209 -3.87 -24.21 -4.59
N GLU A 210 -4.55 -25.33 -4.39
CA GLU A 210 -5.32 -26.03 -5.43
C GLU A 210 -6.35 -25.08 -6.07
N LYS A 211 -7.07 -24.31 -5.26
CA LYS A 211 -8.06 -23.34 -5.76
C LYS A 211 -7.47 -22.06 -6.33
N LEU A 212 -6.33 -21.60 -5.84
CA LEU A 212 -5.62 -20.45 -6.42
C LEU A 212 -5.20 -20.68 -7.87
N ALA A 213 -5.00 -21.95 -8.29
CA ALA A 213 -4.73 -22.28 -9.69
C ALA A 213 -5.85 -21.84 -10.65
N CYS A 214 -7.09 -21.68 -10.17
CA CYS A 214 -8.20 -21.18 -10.98
C CYS A 214 -8.17 -19.67 -11.22
N ILE A 215 -7.35 -18.91 -10.48
CA ILE A 215 -7.18 -17.47 -10.70
C ILE A 215 -6.53 -17.20 -12.06
N SER A 216 -5.60 -18.04 -12.50
CA SER A 216 -4.93 -17.87 -13.80
C SER A 216 -5.87 -18.06 -15.00
N THR A 217 -7.02 -18.70 -14.80
CA THR A 217 -8.06 -18.91 -15.82
C THR A 217 -9.25 -17.96 -15.64
N CYS A 218 -9.15 -16.97 -14.75
CA CYS A 218 -10.23 -16.01 -14.54
C CYS A 218 -10.37 -15.08 -15.74
N ILE A 219 -11.61 -14.89 -16.18
CA ILE A 219 -11.94 -13.90 -17.18
C ILE A 219 -11.88 -12.53 -16.49
N SER A 220 -11.11 -11.63 -17.09
CA SER A 220 -10.99 -10.25 -16.65
C SER A 220 -11.37 -9.32 -17.79
N THR A 221 -11.98 -8.20 -17.45
CA THR A 221 -12.23 -7.10 -18.38
C THR A 221 -11.33 -5.93 -18.02
N ILE A 222 -10.89 -5.19 -19.04
CA ILE A 222 -10.16 -3.94 -18.88
C ILE A 222 -11.04 -2.84 -19.47
N ASP A 223 -11.44 -1.89 -18.64
CA ASP A 223 -12.41 -0.83 -18.98
C ASP A 223 -13.67 -1.39 -19.66
N GLU A 224 -14.24 -2.44 -19.05
CA GLU A 224 -15.42 -3.17 -19.55
C GLU A 224 -15.22 -3.93 -20.87
N ALA A 225 -14.04 -3.89 -21.47
CA ALA A 225 -13.70 -4.69 -22.64
C ALA A 225 -13.11 -6.06 -22.23
N LEU A 226 -13.66 -7.14 -22.79
CA LEU A 226 -13.07 -8.48 -22.69
C LEU A 226 -11.72 -8.49 -23.41
N VAL A 227 -10.64 -8.71 -22.67
CA VAL A 227 -9.34 -8.94 -23.28
C VAL A 227 -9.23 -10.43 -23.56
N GLY A 228 -9.33 -10.80 -24.84
CA GLY A 228 -9.03 -12.15 -25.29
C GLY A 228 -7.60 -12.49 -24.89
N SER A 229 -7.41 -13.58 -24.15
CA SER A 229 -6.10 -14.08 -23.75
C SER A 229 -5.34 -14.58 -24.97
N GLU A 230 -4.71 -13.69 -25.73
CA GLU A 230 -3.59 -14.09 -26.56
C GLU A 230 -2.35 -14.21 -25.66
N PRO A 231 -1.64 -15.36 -25.67
CA PRO A 231 -0.41 -15.49 -24.91
C PRO A 231 0.59 -14.46 -25.42
N LEU A 232 1.35 -13.85 -24.50
CA LEU A 232 2.45 -12.93 -24.80
C LEU A 232 3.53 -13.67 -25.62
N ALA A 233 3.32 -13.79 -26.93
CA ALA A 233 4.31 -14.31 -27.85
C ALA A 233 5.38 -13.24 -28.05
N GLY A 234 6.60 -13.56 -27.60
CA GLY A 234 7.78 -12.70 -27.76
C GLY A 234 7.95 -12.28 -29.21
N GLY A 235 7.83 -10.98 -29.47
CA GLY A 235 8.00 -10.38 -30.79
C GLY A 235 9.45 -10.43 -31.27
N GLY A 236 9.88 -11.60 -31.73
CA GLY A 236 11.06 -11.78 -32.57
C GLY A 236 10.74 -11.41 -34.02
N GLY A 237 10.53 -10.13 -34.31
CA GLY A 237 10.31 -9.64 -35.67
C GLY A 237 11.60 -9.53 -36.47
N LYS A 238 12.05 -10.63 -37.11
CA LYS A 238 12.97 -10.56 -38.26
C LYS A 238 12.16 -10.13 -39.49
N GLY A 239 12.28 -8.87 -39.89
CA GLY A 239 11.79 -8.38 -41.19
C GLY A 239 12.66 -8.91 -42.33
N GLY A 240 12.17 -9.94 -43.01
CA GLY A 240 12.68 -10.43 -44.29
C GLY A 240 12.04 -9.70 -45.46
N LYS A 241 12.85 -9.45 -46.50
CA LYS A 241 12.58 -8.73 -47.74
C LYS A 241 11.40 -9.27 -48.55
N GLY A 242 10.69 -8.36 -49.20
CA GLY A 242 9.87 -8.55 -50.40
C GLY A 242 9.84 -7.25 -51.16
#